data_AF-A0A940AJ65-F1
#
_entry.id   AF-A0A940AJ65-F1
#
_cell.length_a   1.000
_cell.length_b   1.000
_cell.length_c   1.000
_cell.angle_alpha   90.00
_cell.angle_beta   90.00
_cell.angle_gamma   90.00
#
_symmetry.space_group_name_H-M   'P 1'
#
loop_
_entity.id
_entity.type
_entity.pdbx_description
1 polymer ?
#
loop_
_entity_poly.entity_id
_entity_poly.type
_entity_poly.pdbx_seq_one_letter_code
_entity_poly.pdbx_strand_id
1 'polypeptide(L)'
;EDPVDRVSARPDFVILCYPVVSMSEDCTHRRSRANLTGSEPEPALLDALSLEKRITPKCPPVFLWLTLEDQTVDPENSRLLEAALKKNQVPYQAVYYRHGPHGLGLLTTEERKKYPETAKWPRQLLAFLRDRNILVSNVEDCHE
;
A
#
# COMPACT_ATOMS: atom_id res chain seq x y z
N GLU A 1 14.28 22.64 -22.25
CA GLU A 1 13.27 21.71 -21.69
C GLU A 1 13.89 20.34 -21.59
N ASP A 2 13.86 19.74 -20.41
CA ASP A 2 14.33 18.36 -20.21
C ASP A 2 13.33 17.39 -20.87
N PRO A 3 13.77 16.48 -21.76
CA PRO A 3 12.90 15.45 -22.33
C PRO A 3 12.16 14.59 -21.29
N VAL A 4 12.70 14.43 -20.08
CA VAL A 4 12.09 13.65 -18.99
C VAL A 4 10.84 14.34 -18.44
N ASP A 5 10.83 15.66 -18.36
CA ASP A 5 9.71 16.44 -17.82
C ASP A 5 8.45 16.42 -18.72
N ARG A 6 8.56 15.85 -19.92
CA ARG A 6 7.44 15.72 -20.88
C ARG A 6 6.45 14.62 -20.49
N VAL A 7 6.84 13.70 -19.61
CA VAL A 7 5.98 12.60 -19.16
C VAL A 7 5.60 12.83 -17.70
N SER A 8 4.31 12.71 -17.39
CA SER A 8 3.84 12.86 -16.02
C SER A 8 4.41 11.75 -15.13
N ALA A 9 4.97 12.13 -13.98
CA ALA A 9 5.37 11.20 -12.93
C ALA A 9 4.18 10.67 -12.08
N ARG A 10 2.95 11.08 -12.39
CA ARG A 10 1.76 10.66 -11.66
C ARG A 10 1.36 9.23 -12.08
N PRO A 11 1.30 8.26 -11.16
CA PRO A 11 0.79 6.93 -11.49
C PRO A 11 -0.73 6.95 -11.69
N ASP A 12 -1.25 6.01 -12.50
CA ASP A 12 -2.69 5.85 -12.73
C ASP A 12 -3.41 5.13 -11.58
N PHE A 13 -2.70 4.30 -10.82
CA PHE A 13 -3.17 3.60 -9.63
C PHE A 13 -1.97 3.23 -8.74
N VAL A 14 -2.25 2.89 -7.48
CA VAL A 14 -1.22 2.49 -6.51
C VAL A 14 -1.64 1.20 -5.81
N ILE A 15 -0.69 0.28 -5.64
CA ILE A 15 -0.86 -0.96 -4.89
C ILE A 15 0.13 -0.94 -3.72
N LEU A 16 -0.39 -1.02 -2.50
CA LEU A 16 0.40 -1.01 -1.28
C LEU A 16 0.22 -2.33 -0.53
N CYS A 17 1.33 -3.04 -0.32
CA CYS A 17 1.39 -4.29 0.40
C CYS A 17 2.07 -4.02 1.75
N TYR A 18 1.35 -4.20 2.87
CA TYR A 18 1.83 -3.98 4.24
C TYR A 18 2.70 -2.70 4.40
N PRO A 19 2.17 -1.52 4.00
CA PRO A 19 2.99 -0.33 3.79
C PRO A 19 3.44 0.33 5.09
N VAL A 20 4.68 0.84 5.09
CA VAL A 20 5.10 1.93 5.99
C VAL A 20 4.56 3.24 5.41
N VAL A 21 3.79 3.99 6.21
CA VAL A 21 3.05 5.19 5.76
C VAL A 21 3.48 6.41 6.55
N SER A 22 3.44 6.32 7.88
CA SER A 22 3.67 7.46 8.76
C SER A 22 5.11 7.47 9.29
N MET A 23 5.67 8.67 9.41
CA MET A 23 6.93 8.90 10.10
C MET A 23 6.72 9.31 11.56
N SER A 24 5.46 9.35 12.05
CA SER A 24 5.14 9.61 13.46
C SER A 24 5.75 8.54 14.37
N GLU A 25 6.26 8.96 15.52
CA GLU A 25 6.88 8.05 16.50
C GLU A 25 5.93 6.94 16.98
N ASP A 26 4.62 7.20 16.99
CA ASP A 26 3.61 6.30 17.54
C ASP A 26 3.46 4.99 16.77
N CYS A 27 3.64 5.01 15.45
CA CYS A 27 3.39 3.83 14.59
C CYS A 27 4.43 3.63 13.49
N THR A 28 5.47 4.47 13.38
CA THR A 28 6.46 4.32 12.32
C THR A 28 7.27 3.03 12.44
N HIS A 29 7.66 2.47 11.30
CA HIS A 29 8.71 1.45 11.27
C HIS A 29 10.08 2.13 11.45
N ARG A 30 10.58 2.12 12.70
CA ARG A 30 11.77 2.86 13.13
C ARG A 30 12.99 2.70 12.22
N ARG A 31 13.27 1.48 11.74
CA ARG A 31 14.42 1.23 10.86
C ARG A 31 14.26 1.93 9.50
N SER A 32 13.07 1.87 8.90
CA SER A 32 12.81 2.56 7.63
C SER A 32 12.92 4.07 7.78
N ARG A 33 12.37 4.63 8.87
CA ARG A 33 12.50 6.05 9.18
C ARG A 33 13.97 6.45 9.31
N ALA A 34 14.73 5.77 10.17
CA ALA A 34 16.16 6.09 10.37
C ALA A 34 16.97 5.99 9.07
N ASN A 35 16.72 4.98 8.24
CA ASN A 35 17.40 4.83 6.94
C ASN A 35 17.08 5.97 5.96
N LEU A 36 15.87 6.53 6.01
CA LEU A 36 15.42 7.57 5.09
C LEU A 36 15.74 8.97 5.59
N THR A 37 15.76 9.19 6.90
CA THR A 37 15.81 10.52 7.50
C THR A 37 17.03 10.77 8.39
N GLY A 38 17.87 9.75 8.62
CA GLY A 38 18.95 9.80 9.60
C GLY A 38 18.44 9.68 11.05
N SER A 39 19.35 9.81 12.01
CA SER A 39 19.08 9.65 13.44
C SER A 39 18.39 10.84 14.09
N GLU A 40 18.60 12.05 13.55
CA GLU A 40 18.05 13.31 14.09
C GLU A 40 17.33 14.10 12.99
N PRO A 41 16.19 13.59 12.50
CA PRO A 41 15.48 14.21 11.40
C PRO A 41 14.74 15.47 11.84
N GLU A 42 14.77 16.50 10.99
CA GLU A 42 13.95 17.69 11.20
C GLU A 42 12.45 17.34 11.18
N PRO A 43 11.62 17.95 12.04
CA PRO A 43 10.18 17.69 12.07
C PRO A 43 9.49 17.93 10.72
N ALA A 44 9.96 18.92 9.95
CA ALA A 44 9.43 19.23 8.63
C ALA A 44 9.65 18.08 7.62
N LEU A 45 10.79 17.39 7.70
CA LEU A 45 11.09 16.23 6.85
C LEU A 45 10.17 15.05 7.20
N LEU A 46 9.96 14.78 8.48
CA LEU A 46 9.04 13.75 8.93
C LEU A 46 7.61 14.02 8.46
N ASP A 47 7.17 15.28 8.53
CA ASP A 47 5.86 15.69 8.06
C ASP A 47 5.69 15.57 6.54
N ALA A 48 6.74 15.91 5.79
CA ALA A 48 6.77 15.78 4.33
C ALA A 48 6.74 14.31 3.87
N LEU A 49 7.38 13.42 4.61
CA LEU A 49 7.48 11.99 4.29
C LEU A 49 6.35 11.12 4.88
N SER A 50 5.48 11.69 5.71
CA SER A 50 4.28 11.01 6.23
C SER A 50 3.17 11.03 5.17
N LEU A 51 2.97 9.91 4.48
CA LEU A 51 2.15 9.83 3.26
C LEU A 51 0.67 10.12 3.51
N GLU A 52 0.14 9.76 4.69
CA GLU A 52 -1.23 10.05 5.09
C GLU A 52 -1.54 11.55 5.10
N LYS A 53 -0.53 12.40 5.30
CA LYS A 53 -0.66 13.86 5.30
C LYS A 53 -0.56 14.48 3.90
N ARG A 54 -0.15 13.70 2.90
CA ARG A 54 0.03 14.15 1.51
C ARG A 54 -1.11 13.73 0.59
N ILE A 55 -2.09 12.98 1.09
CA ILE A 55 -3.25 12.59 0.30
C ILE A 55 -4.08 13.83 -0.04
N THR A 56 -4.36 13.99 -1.34
CA THR A 56 -5.24 15.01 -1.90
C THR A 56 -6.27 14.35 -2.81
N PRO A 57 -7.34 15.05 -3.24
CA PRO A 57 -8.29 14.50 -4.21
C PRO A 57 -7.68 14.11 -5.58
N LYS A 58 -6.44 14.54 -5.88
CA LYS A 58 -5.72 14.15 -7.10
C LYS A 58 -5.00 12.80 -6.99
N CYS A 59 -4.94 12.22 -5.79
CA CYS A 59 -4.35 10.90 -5.56
C CYS A 59 -5.06 9.87 -6.45
N PRO A 60 -4.32 9.02 -7.17
CA PRO A 60 -4.93 7.97 -7.97
C PRO A 60 -5.60 6.91 -7.09
N PRO A 61 -6.43 6.03 -7.66
CA PRO A 61 -7.03 4.94 -6.90
C PRO A 61 -6.00 4.06 -6.20
N VAL A 62 -6.30 3.66 -4.95
CA VAL A 62 -5.37 2.90 -4.11
C VAL A 62 -5.96 1.54 -3.73
N PHE A 63 -5.21 0.47 -3.97
CA PHE A 63 -5.43 -0.83 -3.34
C PHE A 63 -4.42 -0.99 -2.21
N LEU A 64 -4.88 -1.29 -0.99
CA LEU A 64 -4.01 -1.62 0.13
C LEU A 64 -4.41 -2.94 0.78
N TRP A 65 -3.40 -3.71 1.19
CA TRP A 65 -3.63 -4.88 2.03
C TRP A 65 -2.54 -5.03 3.08
N LEU A 66 -2.90 -5.64 4.20
CA LEU A 66 -2.00 -5.96 5.31
C LEU A 66 -2.54 -7.12 6.15
N THR A 67 -1.74 -7.57 7.11
CA THR A 67 -2.17 -8.48 8.17
C THR A 67 -2.25 -7.73 9.51
N LEU A 68 -3.21 -8.08 10.36
CA LEU A 68 -3.36 -7.49 11.70
C LEU A 68 -2.33 -8.05 12.70
N GLU A 69 -1.74 -9.21 12.39
CA GLU A 69 -0.66 -9.85 13.15
C GLU A 69 0.74 -9.38 12.74
N ASP A 70 0.84 -8.36 11.87
CA ASP A 70 2.11 -7.76 11.52
C ASP A 70 2.76 -7.09 12.75
N GLN A 71 3.90 -7.64 13.18
CA GLN A 71 4.69 -7.12 14.31
C GLN A 71 5.88 -6.27 13.85
N THR A 72 6.10 -6.12 12.54
CA THR A 72 7.19 -5.31 11.98
C THR A 72 6.71 -3.92 11.61
N VAL A 73 5.57 -3.84 10.92
CA VAL A 73 4.95 -2.57 10.55
C VAL A 73 3.58 -2.52 11.21
N ASP A 74 3.39 -1.55 12.11
CA ASP A 74 2.13 -1.39 12.83
C ASP A 74 0.97 -1.20 11.82
N PRO A 75 -0.10 -2.02 11.89
CA PRO A 75 -1.31 -1.86 11.09
C PRO A 75 -1.90 -0.44 11.11
N GLU A 76 -1.61 0.35 12.13
CA GLU A 76 -2.01 1.75 12.22
C GLU A 76 -1.50 2.61 11.07
N ASN A 77 -0.35 2.28 10.47
CA ASN A 77 0.10 2.92 9.22
C ASN A 77 -0.98 2.87 8.13
N SER A 78 -1.59 1.71 7.96
CA SER A 78 -2.62 1.50 6.95
C SER A 78 -3.95 2.15 7.34
N ARG A 79 -4.29 2.16 8.65
CA ARG A 79 -5.51 2.83 9.13
C ARG A 79 -5.46 4.34 8.93
N LEU A 80 -4.30 4.96 9.22
CA LEU A 80 -4.09 6.39 8.98
C LEU A 80 -4.20 6.74 7.49
N LEU A 81 -3.61 5.93 6.62
CA LEU A 81 -3.72 6.12 5.17
C LEU A 81 -5.17 5.97 4.69
N GLU A 82 -5.86 4.93 5.13
CA GLU A 82 -7.27 4.70 4.78
C GLU A 82 -8.15 5.89 5.21
N ALA A 83 -7.96 6.39 6.43
CA ALA A 83 -8.69 7.55 6.92
C ALA A 83 -8.44 8.79 6.04
N ALA A 84 -7.19 9.01 5.61
CA ALA A 84 -6.83 10.11 4.72
C ALA A 84 -7.41 9.97 3.30
N LEU A 85 -7.40 8.76 2.73
CA LEU A 85 -8.03 8.44 1.44
C LEU A 85 -9.53 8.71 1.49
N LYS A 86 -10.20 8.20 2.54
CA LYS A 86 -11.63 8.43 2.77
C LYS A 86 -11.97 9.91 2.90
N LYS A 87 -11.22 10.64 3.73
CA LYS A 87 -11.42 12.09 3.95
C LYS A 87 -11.31 12.89 2.65
N ASN A 88 -10.40 12.51 1.75
CA ASN A 88 -10.17 13.19 0.47
C ASN A 88 -11.00 12.61 -0.69
N GLN A 89 -11.93 11.69 -0.42
CA GLN A 89 -12.79 11.05 -1.41
C GLN A 89 -12.01 10.36 -2.55
N VAL A 90 -10.82 9.85 -2.24
CA VAL A 90 -10.00 9.08 -3.19
C VAL A 90 -10.61 7.68 -3.30
N PRO A 91 -10.84 7.13 -4.51
CA PRO A 91 -11.31 5.75 -4.64
C PRO A 91 -10.28 4.76 -4.09
N TYR A 92 -10.68 3.87 -3.18
CA TYR A 92 -9.74 2.89 -2.64
C TYR A 92 -10.42 1.55 -2.31
N GLN A 93 -9.60 0.51 -2.12
CA GLN A 93 -9.99 -0.75 -1.49
C GLN A 93 -8.93 -1.15 -0.46
N ALA A 94 -9.36 -1.30 0.79
CA ALA A 94 -8.52 -1.74 1.90
C ALA A 94 -8.90 -3.14 2.36
N VAL A 95 -7.91 -4.04 2.47
CA VAL A 95 -8.14 -5.42 2.91
C VAL A 95 -7.24 -5.76 4.09
N TYR A 96 -7.87 -5.97 5.25
CA TYR A 96 -7.19 -6.35 6.49
C TYR A 96 -7.38 -7.85 6.72
N TYR A 97 -6.32 -8.62 6.54
CA TYR A 97 -6.32 -10.03 6.89
C TYR A 97 -5.96 -10.20 8.36
N ARG A 98 -6.56 -11.19 9.03
CA ARG A 98 -6.25 -11.44 10.44
C ARG A 98 -4.83 -11.97 10.62
N HIS A 99 -4.42 -12.93 9.79
CA HIS A 99 -3.24 -13.75 10.05
C HIS A 99 -2.11 -13.55 9.05
N GLY A 100 -0.87 -13.64 9.54
CA GLY A 100 0.34 -13.66 8.72
C GLY A 100 1.40 -12.65 9.16
N PRO A 101 2.69 -13.00 9.06
CA PRO A 101 3.77 -12.08 9.39
C PRO A 101 3.92 -10.97 8.34
N HIS A 102 4.77 -9.99 8.64
CA HIS A 102 5.22 -9.00 7.68
C HIS A 102 5.88 -9.65 6.45
N GLY A 103 5.79 -8.99 5.29
CA GLY A 103 6.61 -9.35 4.13
C GLY A 103 6.19 -10.63 3.40
N LEU A 104 4.93 -11.07 3.55
CA LEU A 104 4.41 -12.28 2.90
C LEU A 104 4.47 -12.27 1.37
N GLY A 105 4.56 -11.10 0.72
CA GLY A 105 4.64 -10.98 -0.73
C GLY A 105 3.50 -11.73 -1.44
N LEU A 106 3.85 -12.57 -2.41
CA LEU A 106 2.91 -13.44 -3.12
C LEU A 106 2.62 -14.78 -2.41
N LEU A 107 3.20 -15.00 -1.23
CA LEU A 107 3.15 -16.24 -0.44
C LEU A 107 3.69 -17.47 -1.19
N THR A 108 4.63 -18.16 -0.56
CA THR A 108 5.08 -19.50 -0.97
C THR A 108 3.95 -20.53 -0.81
N THR A 109 4.12 -21.71 -1.41
CA THR A 109 3.15 -22.81 -1.30
C THR A 109 2.83 -23.18 0.16
N GLU A 110 3.84 -23.20 1.03
CA GLU A 110 3.63 -23.52 2.45
C GLU A 110 2.93 -22.38 3.20
N GLU A 111 3.30 -21.12 2.92
CA GLU A 111 2.60 -19.96 3.50
C GLU A 111 1.15 -19.89 3.05
N ARG A 112 0.82 -20.29 1.82
CA ARG A 112 -0.58 -20.37 1.34
C ARG A 112 -1.40 -21.38 2.11
N LYS A 113 -0.82 -22.52 2.52
CA LYS A 113 -1.50 -23.50 3.38
C LYS A 113 -1.69 -22.94 4.79
N LYS A 114 -0.71 -22.20 5.31
CA LYS A 114 -0.73 -21.62 6.66
C LYS A 114 -1.66 -20.40 6.77
N TYR A 115 -1.74 -19.58 5.72
CA TYR A 115 -2.48 -18.33 5.67
C TYR A 115 -3.42 -18.28 4.44
N PRO A 116 -4.38 -19.23 4.34
CA PRO A 116 -5.21 -19.39 3.13
C PRO A 116 -6.10 -18.18 2.85
N GLU A 117 -6.52 -17.45 3.89
CA GLU A 117 -7.27 -16.21 3.73
C GLU A 117 -6.41 -15.09 3.14
N THR A 118 -5.22 -14.86 3.70
CA THR A 118 -4.27 -13.85 3.23
C THR A 118 -3.80 -14.14 1.79
N ALA A 119 -3.69 -15.41 1.42
CA ALA A 119 -3.37 -15.84 0.05
C ALA A 119 -4.37 -15.38 -1.02
N LYS A 120 -5.54 -14.85 -0.63
CA LYS A 120 -6.56 -14.32 -1.55
C LYS A 120 -6.29 -12.89 -2.01
N TRP A 121 -5.34 -12.17 -1.42
CA TRP A 121 -5.07 -10.76 -1.75
C TRP A 121 -4.82 -10.49 -3.24
N PRO A 122 -4.12 -11.35 -4.02
CA PRO A 122 -3.92 -11.10 -5.45
C PRO A 122 -5.24 -11.14 -6.22
N ARG A 123 -6.18 -12.03 -5.83
CA ARG A 123 -7.51 -12.09 -6.45
C ARG A 123 -8.33 -10.85 -6.14
N GLN A 124 -8.23 -10.32 -4.92
CA GLN A 124 -8.86 -9.05 -4.53
C GLN A 124 -8.30 -7.87 -5.34
N LEU A 125 -6.99 -7.84 -5.56
CA LEU A 125 -6.35 -6.85 -6.42
C LEU A 125 -6.85 -6.95 -7.87
N LEU A 126 -6.90 -8.16 -8.44
CA LEU A 126 -7.40 -8.34 -9.81
C LEU A 126 -8.83 -7.86 -9.97
N ALA A 127 -9.70 -8.12 -8.98
CA ALA A 127 -11.06 -7.60 -8.97
C ALA A 127 -11.08 -6.06 -8.93
N PHE A 128 -10.28 -5.44 -8.04
CA PHE A 128 -10.14 -3.99 -7.95
C PHE A 128 -9.71 -3.34 -9.28
N LEU A 129 -8.74 -3.94 -9.97
CA LEU A 129 -8.24 -3.42 -11.25
C LEU A 129 -9.25 -3.59 -12.39
N ARG A 130 -9.98 -4.72 -12.43
CA ARG A 130 -11.03 -4.97 -13.43
C ARG A 130 -12.23 -4.04 -13.25
N ASP A 131 -12.69 -3.85 -12.02
CA ASP A 131 -13.77 -2.90 -11.66
C ASP A 131 -13.49 -1.48 -12.16
N ARG A 132 -12.21 -1.11 -12.30
CA ARG A 132 -11.75 0.20 -12.77
C ARG A 132 -11.35 0.24 -14.25
N ASN A 133 -11.58 -0.84 -15.00
CA ASN A 133 -11.14 -1.00 -16.39
C ASN A 133 -9.62 -0.79 -16.59
N ILE A 134 -8.82 -1.00 -15.54
CA ILE A 134 -7.36 -0.94 -15.62
C ILE A 134 -6.84 -2.23 -16.26
N LEU A 135 -7.37 -3.37 -15.81
CA LEU A 135 -7.18 -4.64 -16.50
C LEU A 135 -8.41 -4.91 -17.35
N VAL A 136 -8.28 -4.78 -18.66
CA VAL A 136 -9.30 -5.22 -19.61
C VAL A 136 -9.29 -6.75 -19.68
N SER A 137 -10.48 -7.35 -19.63
CA SER A 137 -10.70 -8.80 -19.72
C SER A 137 -10.44 -9.30 -21.14
N ASN A 138 -9.19 -9.28 -21.60
CA ASN A 138 -8.77 -9.87 -22.88
C ASN A 138 -7.54 -10.76 -22.66
N VAL A 139 -7.66 -11.73 -21.78
CA VAL A 139 -6.86 -12.94 -21.86
C VAL A 139 -7.89 -14.05 -21.74
N GLU A 140 -8.19 -14.70 -22.87
CA GLU A 140 -8.83 -16.02 -22.89
C GLU A 140 -8.25 -16.83 -21.74
N ASP A 141 -9.10 -17.51 -20.98
CA ASP A 141 -8.70 -18.42 -19.91
C ASP A 141 -7.46 -19.20 -20.32
N CYS A 142 -6.28 -18.80 -19.82
CA CYS A 142 -5.06 -19.60 -19.94
C CYS A 142 -5.27 -20.82 -19.06
N HIS A 143 -6.02 -21.78 -19.62
CA HIS A 143 -6.00 -23.16 -19.22
C HIS A 143 -4.61 -23.71 -19.55
N GLU A 144 -3.81 -23.92 -18.52
CA GLU A 144 -2.84 -25.01 -18.45
C GLU A 144 -3.06 -25.77 -17.13
#